data_AF-A0A6J3LFX8-F1
#
_entry.id   AF-A0A6J3LFX8-F1
#
_cell.length_a   1.000
_cell.length_b   1.000
_cell.length_c   1.000
_cell.angle_alpha   90.00
_cell.angle_beta   90.00
_cell.angle_gamma   90.00
#
_symmetry.space_group_name_H-M   'P 1'
#
loop_
_entity.id
_entity.type
_entity.pdbx_description
1 polymer ?
#
loop_
_entity_poly.entity_id
_entity_poly.type
_entity_poly.pdbx_seq_one_letter_code
_entity_poly.pdbx_strand_id
1 'polypeptide(L)'
;HKKRKLHILINNAGVMRCPKMYTQEGIELQFGVNHIGHFLLRNLLLDTLKDCAPSRIVNVSSSAHKRGKIKFDDLNNEKTYEPGEAYAQSKLANILFTKELANKLKGTGVTVNAVHPGIVRTEITRYMGIYQNFLGRLAVDTLY
;
A
#
# COMPACT_ATOMS: atom_id res chain seq x y z
N HIS A 1 27.59 17.15 -12.26
CA HIS A 1 26.14 16.81 -12.22
C HIS A 1 25.55 17.23 -10.87
N LYS A 2 24.48 18.03 -10.81
CA LYS A 2 23.77 18.33 -9.55
C LYS A 2 23.10 17.04 -9.04
N LYS A 3 23.37 16.62 -7.80
CA LYS A 3 22.59 15.54 -7.13
C LYS A 3 21.11 15.94 -7.14
N ARG A 4 20.23 15.10 -7.70
CA ARG A 4 18.77 15.31 -7.63
C ARG A 4 18.34 15.15 -6.17
N LYS A 5 17.60 16.13 -5.64
CA LYS A 5 17.13 16.11 -4.25
C LYS A 5 15.81 15.35 -4.13
N LEU A 6 15.67 14.53 -3.09
CA LEU A 6 14.45 13.79 -2.78
C LEU A 6 14.00 14.12 -1.35
N HIS A 7 13.06 15.05 -1.22
CA HIS A 7 12.55 15.48 0.09
C HIS A 7 11.28 14.72 0.50
N ILE A 8 10.52 14.18 -0.45
CA ILE A 8 9.25 13.50 -0.17
C ILE A 8 9.13 12.26 -1.05
N LEU A 9 8.88 11.11 -0.43
CA LEU A 9 8.48 9.86 -1.09
C LEU A 9 7.05 9.52 -0.68
N ILE A 10 6.15 9.38 -1.65
CA ILE A 10 4.76 8.98 -1.41
C ILE A 10 4.51 7.61 -2.06
N ASN A 11 4.39 6.59 -1.22
CA ASN A 11 4.03 5.23 -1.63
C ASN A 11 2.50 5.13 -1.73
N ASN A 12 1.96 5.66 -2.83
CA ASN A 12 0.53 5.74 -3.11
C ASN A 12 -0.02 4.59 -3.98
N ALA A 13 0.79 4.05 -4.88
CA ALA A 13 0.33 3.07 -5.87
C ALA A 13 -0.37 1.88 -5.20
N GLY A 14 -1.47 1.41 -5.80
CA GLY A 14 -2.13 0.24 -5.26
C GLY A 14 -3.27 -0.32 -6.08
N VAL A 15 -3.56 -1.58 -5.80
CA VAL A 15 -4.65 -2.36 -6.38
C VAL A 15 -5.47 -2.99 -5.24
N MET A 16 -6.75 -3.25 -5.49
CA MET A 16 -7.69 -3.68 -4.46
C MET A 16 -8.64 -4.76 -4.99
N ARG A 17 -8.82 -5.81 -4.19
CA ARG A 17 -9.75 -6.93 -4.43
C ARG A 17 -9.60 -7.57 -5.82
N CYS A 18 -8.38 -7.58 -6.36
CA CYS A 18 -8.11 -8.22 -7.64
C CYS A 18 -8.40 -9.73 -7.58
N PRO A 19 -8.75 -10.37 -8.72
CA PRO A 19 -8.62 -11.82 -8.85
C PRO A 19 -7.23 -12.30 -8.43
N LYS A 20 -7.10 -13.58 -8.04
CA LYS A 20 -5.80 -14.15 -7.65
C LYS A 20 -4.84 -14.06 -8.84
N MET A 21 -3.81 -13.25 -8.69
CA MET A 21 -2.79 -12.97 -9.70
C MET A 21 -1.45 -12.80 -8.99
N TYR A 22 -0.38 -12.86 -9.76
CA TYR A 22 0.98 -12.74 -9.25
C TYR A 22 1.74 -11.64 -10.01
N THR A 23 2.71 -11.02 -9.33
CA THR A 23 3.74 -10.23 -10.01
C THR A 23 4.66 -11.14 -10.83
N GLN A 24 5.55 -10.55 -11.62
CA GLN A 24 6.54 -11.31 -12.39
C GLN A 24 7.46 -12.15 -11.49
N GLU A 25 7.68 -11.70 -10.26
CA GLU A 25 8.49 -12.37 -9.22
C GLU A 25 7.71 -13.45 -8.45
N GLY A 26 6.45 -13.73 -8.81
CA GLY A 26 5.64 -14.75 -8.15
C GLY A 26 5.05 -14.33 -6.80
N ILE A 27 4.92 -13.02 -6.54
CA ILE A 27 4.31 -12.49 -5.30
C ILE A 27 2.83 -12.23 -5.55
N GLU A 28 1.95 -12.57 -4.59
CA GLU A 28 0.53 -12.22 -4.68
C GLU A 28 0.34 -10.74 -5.03
N LEU A 29 -0.46 -10.43 -6.05
CA LEU A 29 -0.44 -9.13 -6.70
C LEU A 29 -0.73 -7.96 -5.76
N GLN A 30 -1.72 -8.07 -4.86
CA GLN A 30 -2.06 -6.98 -3.94
C GLN A 30 -0.94 -6.74 -2.93
N PHE A 31 -0.34 -7.80 -2.39
CA PHE A 31 0.81 -7.71 -1.48
C PHE A 31 2.07 -7.20 -2.20
N GLY A 32 2.33 -7.72 -3.40
CA GLY A 32 3.43 -7.33 -4.28
C GLY A 32 3.40 -5.84 -4.61
N VAL A 33 2.28 -5.36 -5.17
CA VAL A 33 2.12 -3.96 -5.58
C VAL A 33 2.01 -3.02 -4.39
N ASN A 34 1.11 -3.31 -3.44
CA ASN A 34 0.78 -2.33 -2.40
C ASN A 34 1.86 -2.24 -1.31
N HIS A 35 2.66 -3.31 -1.12
CA HIS A 35 3.63 -3.40 -0.04
C HIS A 35 5.05 -3.71 -0.50
N ILE A 36 5.30 -4.82 -1.21
CA ILE A 36 6.67 -5.28 -1.50
C ILE A 36 7.41 -4.36 -2.48
N GLY A 37 6.76 -3.90 -3.54
CA GLY A 37 7.34 -2.93 -4.47
C GLY A 37 7.72 -1.63 -3.74
N HIS A 38 6.82 -1.12 -2.90
CA HIS A 38 7.10 0.03 -2.04
C HIS A 38 8.19 -0.25 -1.00
N PHE A 39 8.28 -1.48 -0.48
CA PHE A 39 9.35 -1.93 0.42
C PHE A 39 10.70 -1.84 -0.23
N LEU A 40 10.83 -2.36 -1.44
CA LEU A 40 12.09 -2.31 -2.14
C LEU A 40 12.45 -0.87 -2.50
N LEU A 41 11.53 -0.12 -3.11
CA LEU A 41 11.76 1.26 -3.55
C LEU A 41 12.23 2.16 -2.41
N ARG A 42 11.56 2.13 -1.25
CA ARG A 42 11.94 2.99 -0.12
C ARG A 42 13.30 2.63 0.49
N ASN A 43 13.67 1.35 0.50
CA ASN A 43 14.98 0.94 1.00
C ASN A 43 16.10 1.39 0.03
N LEU A 44 15.87 1.29 -1.28
CA LEU A 44 16.82 1.78 -2.29
C LEU A 44 17.01 3.31 -2.24
N LEU A 45 15.96 4.05 -1.87
CA LEU A 45 15.99 5.52 -1.78
C LEU A 45 16.34 6.03 -0.38
N LEU A 46 16.58 5.15 0.58
CA LEU A 46 16.64 5.52 2.00
C LEU A 46 17.81 6.47 2.30
N ASP A 47 18.98 6.19 1.74
CA ASP A 47 20.16 7.03 1.97
C ASP A 47 20.04 8.36 1.25
N THR A 48 19.37 8.41 0.10
CA THR A 48 19.06 9.69 -0.57
C THR A 48 18.11 10.55 0.27
N LEU A 49 17.13 9.92 0.93
CA LEU A 49 16.21 10.61 1.84
C LEU A 49 16.93 11.14 3.09
N LYS A 50 17.89 10.39 3.65
CA LYS A 50 18.75 10.84 4.76
C LYS A 50 19.65 12.00 4.36
N ASP A 51 20.30 11.91 3.20
CA ASP A 51 21.13 12.99 2.63
C ASP A 51 20.33 14.28 2.42
N CYS A 52 19.02 14.16 2.18
CA CYS A 52 18.10 15.28 1.96
C CYS A 52 17.29 15.68 3.20
N ALA A 53 17.67 15.21 4.40
CA ALA A 53 16.98 15.55 5.63
C ALA A 53 16.93 17.09 5.84
N PRO A 54 15.80 17.65 6.31
CA PRO A 54 14.56 16.97 6.68
C PRO A 54 13.79 16.43 5.47
N SER A 55 13.35 15.18 5.54
CA SER A 55 12.61 14.51 4.47
C SER A 55 11.48 13.61 5.02
N ARG A 56 10.56 13.19 4.14
CA ARG A 56 9.32 12.53 4.54
C ARG A 56 8.99 11.33 3.66
N ILE A 57 8.55 10.26 4.29
CA ILE A 57 7.96 9.09 3.63
C ILE A 57 6.49 9.01 4.05
N VAL A 58 5.59 8.92 3.09
CA VAL A 58 4.15 8.74 3.32
C VAL A 58 3.68 7.46 2.67
N ASN A 59 3.13 6.54 3.46
CA ASN A 59 2.57 5.28 2.98
C ASN A 59 1.04 5.34 2.97
N VAL A 60 0.43 5.12 1.81
CA VAL A 60 -1.03 5.10 1.71
C VAL A 60 -1.57 3.74 2.14
N SER A 61 -2.25 3.74 3.28
CA SER A 61 -2.96 2.59 3.86
C SER A 61 -4.48 2.72 3.63
N SER A 62 -5.29 1.94 4.36
CA SER A 62 -6.75 1.92 4.28
C SER A 62 -7.32 1.50 5.63
N SER A 63 -8.55 1.90 5.98
CA SER A 63 -9.30 1.33 7.12
C SER A 63 -9.38 -0.19 7.11
N ALA A 64 -9.25 -0.83 5.93
CA ALA A 64 -9.14 -2.28 5.78
C ALA A 64 -7.99 -2.90 6.60
N HIS A 65 -6.94 -2.15 6.95
CA HIS A 65 -5.86 -2.67 7.80
C HIS A 65 -6.37 -3.18 9.16
N LYS A 66 -7.47 -2.62 9.69
CA LYS A 66 -8.03 -2.97 11.01
C LYS A 66 -8.51 -4.42 11.08
N ARG A 67 -8.89 -5.00 9.94
CA ARG A 67 -9.30 -6.41 9.80
C ARG A 67 -8.20 -7.30 9.20
N GLY A 68 -7.04 -6.72 8.88
CA GLY A 68 -5.93 -7.45 8.28
C GLY A 68 -5.26 -8.38 9.29
N LYS A 69 -4.66 -9.45 8.78
CA LYS A 69 -3.71 -10.30 9.50
C LYS A 69 -2.53 -10.56 8.58
N ILE A 70 -1.32 -10.62 9.13
CA ILE A 70 -0.14 -11.04 8.36
C ILE A 70 -0.04 -12.56 8.47
N LYS A 71 -0.30 -13.25 7.36
CA LYS A 71 -0.15 -14.71 7.25
C LYS A 71 1.33 -15.03 7.04
N PHE A 72 2.15 -15.00 8.09
CA PHE A 72 3.60 -15.21 7.97
C PHE A 72 3.98 -16.58 7.38
N ASP A 73 3.12 -17.59 7.56
CA ASP A 73 3.26 -18.93 7.00
C ASP A 73 2.73 -19.06 5.56
N ASP A 74 2.06 -18.03 5.03
CA ASP A 74 1.46 -18.01 3.69
C ASP A 74 1.23 -16.56 3.21
N LEU A 75 2.31 -15.79 3.04
CA LEU A 75 2.22 -14.38 2.64
C LEU A 75 1.59 -14.22 1.25
N ASN A 76 1.77 -15.22 0.38
CA ASN A 76 1.25 -15.26 -0.98
C ASN A 76 -0.21 -15.74 -1.07
N ASN A 77 -0.86 -16.08 0.06
CA ASN A 77 -2.22 -16.64 0.07
C ASN A 77 -2.36 -17.83 -0.90
N GLU A 78 -1.37 -18.73 -0.92
CA GLU A 78 -1.32 -19.90 -1.78
C GLU A 78 -2.41 -20.90 -1.43
N LYS A 79 -2.67 -21.10 -0.12
CA LYS A 79 -3.67 -22.08 0.39
C LYS A 79 -5.10 -21.63 0.07
N THR A 80 -5.45 -20.41 0.45
CA THR A 80 -6.78 -19.84 0.26
C THR A 80 -6.66 -18.35 -0.08
N TYR A 81 -7.44 -17.90 -1.07
CA TYR A 81 -7.44 -16.52 -1.52
C TYR A 81 -8.81 -15.89 -1.36
N GLU A 82 -8.92 -14.93 -0.42
CA GLU A 82 -10.04 -13.99 -0.36
C GLU A 82 -9.52 -12.60 -0.76
N PRO A 83 -10.03 -11.98 -1.84
CA PRO A 83 -9.50 -10.72 -2.36
C PRO A 83 -9.49 -9.57 -1.35
N GLY A 84 -10.50 -9.51 -0.46
CA GLY A 84 -10.60 -8.52 0.59
C GLY A 84 -9.55 -8.71 1.70
N GLU A 85 -9.25 -9.94 2.10
CA GLU A 85 -8.23 -10.30 3.07
C GLU A 85 -6.84 -10.00 2.54
N ALA A 86 -6.56 -10.38 1.29
CA ALA A 86 -5.28 -10.05 0.63
C ALA A 86 -5.04 -8.54 0.60
N TYR A 87 -6.08 -7.75 0.27
CA TYR A 87 -6.01 -6.29 0.36
C TYR A 87 -5.73 -5.83 1.80
N ALA A 88 -6.48 -6.33 2.77
CA ALA A 88 -6.37 -5.95 4.18
C ALA A 88 -4.98 -6.28 4.74
N GLN A 89 -4.41 -7.44 4.40
CA GLN A 89 -3.05 -7.84 4.72
C GLN A 89 -2.04 -6.83 4.17
N SER A 90 -2.17 -6.46 2.88
CA SER A 90 -1.25 -5.50 2.25
C SER A 90 -1.29 -4.11 2.93
N LYS A 91 -2.48 -3.66 3.33
CA LYS A 91 -2.66 -2.36 4.00
C LYS A 91 -2.24 -2.39 5.47
N LEU A 92 -2.38 -3.53 6.15
CA LEU A 92 -1.78 -3.77 7.46
C LEU A 92 -0.25 -3.76 7.40
N ALA A 93 0.35 -4.41 6.40
CA ALA A 93 1.79 -4.40 6.22
C ALA A 93 2.34 -2.96 6.06
N ASN A 94 1.61 -2.07 5.37
CA ASN A 94 1.96 -0.65 5.30
C ASN A 94 1.95 0.05 6.68
N ILE A 95 1.00 -0.26 7.56
CA ILE A 95 0.96 0.29 8.93
C ILE A 95 2.13 -0.23 9.77
N LEU A 96 2.30 -1.55 9.81
CA LEU A 96 3.36 -2.20 10.60
C LEU A 96 4.74 -1.72 10.18
N PHE A 97 4.97 -1.66 8.87
CA PHE A 97 6.24 -1.19 8.36
C PHE A 97 6.47 0.30 8.59
N THR A 98 5.42 1.13 8.49
CA THR A 98 5.53 2.55 8.84
C THR A 98 6.03 2.72 10.27
N LYS A 99 5.44 1.98 11.22
CA LYS A 99 5.84 2.02 12.64
C LYS A 99 7.29 1.58 12.83
N GLU A 100 7.67 0.48 12.19
CA GLU A 100 9.03 -0.05 12.30
C GLU A 100 10.08 0.87 11.68
N LEU A 101 9.83 1.38 10.47
CA LEU A 101 10.76 2.28 9.81
C LEU A 101 10.87 3.63 10.54
N ALA A 102 9.76 4.17 11.05
CA ALA A 102 9.79 5.37 11.88
C ALA A 102 10.68 5.18 13.11
N ASN A 103 10.61 4.01 13.76
CA ASN A 103 11.49 3.67 14.87
C ASN A 103 12.96 3.61 14.45
N LYS A 104 13.27 2.95 13.33
CA LYS A 104 14.64 2.83 12.79
C LYS A 104 15.25 4.16 12.36
N LEU A 105 14.43 5.14 11.97
CA LEU A 105 14.89 6.44 11.47
C LEU A 105 14.89 7.54 12.52
N LYS A 106 14.66 7.24 13.80
CA LYS A 106 14.80 8.20 14.89
C LYS A 106 16.19 8.85 14.85
N GLY A 107 16.22 10.19 14.97
CA GLY A 107 17.46 10.97 14.94
C GLY A 107 18.01 11.28 13.54
N THR A 108 17.46 10.69 12.46
CA THR A 108 17.96 10.94 11.09
C THR A 108 17.36 12.18 10.43
N GLY A 109 16.34 12.80 11.02
CA GLY A 109 15.56 13.89 10.40
C GLY A 109 14.59 13.42 9.29
N VAL A 110 14.52 12.10 9.03
CA VAL A 110 13.53 11.51 8.12
C VAL A 110 12.29 11.09 8.91
N THR A 111 11.11 11.53 8.48
CA THR A 111 9.84 11.14 9.10
C THR A 111 9.11 10.10 8.24
N VAL A 112 8.38 9.20 8.87
CA VAL A 112 7.60 8.15 8.18
C VAL A 112 6.20 8.12 8.77
N ASN A 113 5.19 8.34 7.92
CA ASN A 113 3.80 8.38 8.33
C ASN A 113 2.94 7.52 7.41
N ALA A 114 1.79 7.08 7.91
CA ALA A 114 0.79 6.37 7.12
C ALA A 114 -0.52 7.16 7.13
N VAL A 115 -1.24 7.11 6.01
CA VAL A 115 -2.52 7.80 5.84
C VAL A 115 -3.56 6.86 5.27
N HIS A 116 -4.79 6.92 5.80
CA HIS A 116 -5.98 6.37 5.14
C HIS A 116 -6.78 7.54 4.57
N PRO A 117 -7.01 7.60 3.25
CA PRO A 117 -7.64 8.76 2.62
C PRO A 117 -9.17 8.80 2.75
N GLY A 118 -9.79 7.88 3.50
CA GLY A 118 -11.25 7.70 3.49
C GLY A 118 -11.74 6.96 2.25
N ILE A 119 -13.02 7.17 1.90
CA ILE A 119 -13.63 6.69 0.66
C ILE A 119 -13.37 7.76 -0.41
N VAL A 120 -12.69 7.38 -1.49
CA VAL A 120 -12.32 8.30 -2.58
C VAL A 120 -12.78 7.71 -3.91
N ARG A 121 -13.45 8.53 -4.72
CA ARG A 121 -13.91 8.14 -6.06
C ARG A 121 -12.70 7.96 -6.98
N THR A 122 -12.32 6.71 -7.20
CA THR A 122 -11.19 6.33 -8.06
C THR A 122 -11.48 4.96 -8.66
N GLU A 123 -10.76 4.61 -9.71
CA GLU A 123 -10.82 3.27 -10.33
C GLU A 123 -10.33 2.13 -9.41
N ILE A 124 -9.90 2.41 -8.17
CA ILE A 124 -9.44 1.37 -7.24
C ILE A 124 -10.56 0.37 -6.90
N THR A 125 -11.82 0.79 -6.99
CA THR A 125 -13.01 -0.01 -6.65
C THR A 125 -13.52 -0.89 -7.79
N ARG A 126 -12.90 -0.85 -8.99
CA ARG A 126 -13.35 -1.56 -10.21
C ARG A 126 -13.55 -3.08 -10.06
N TYR A 127 -12.89 -3.71 -9.10
CA TYR A 127 -13.04 -5.15 -8.80
C TYR A 127 -13.99 -5.46 -7.63
N MET A 128 -14.65 -4.46 -7.05
CA MET A 128 -15.72 -4.69 -6.07
C MET A 128 -17.01 -5.10 -6.81
N GLY A 129 -17.71 -6.11 -6.30
CA GLY A 129 -18.92 -6.64 -6.95
C GLY A 129 -20.01 -5.59 -7.23
N ILE A 130 -20.09 -4.53 -6.42
CA ILE A 130 -21.03 -3.43 -6.64
C ILE A 130 -20.73 -2.62 -7.93
N TYR A 131 -19.48 -2.58 -8.40
CA TYR A 131 -19.10 -1.88 -9.63
C TYR A 131 -19.02 -2.80 -10.86
N GLN A 132 -19.21 -4.11 -10.66
CA GLN A 132 -19.24 -5.11 -11.74
C GLN A 132 -20.64 -5.26 -12.37
N ASN A 133 -21.71 -4.83 -11.67
CA ASN A 133 -23.08 -4.89 -12.17
C ASN A 133 -23.68 -3.48 -12.34
N PHE A 134 -24.43 -3.27 -13.43
CA PHE A 134 -24.97 -1.97 -13.87
C PHE A 134 -25.74 -1.22 -12.78
N LEU A 135 -26.65 -1.91 -12.05
CA LEU A 135 -27.45 -1.31 -10.97
C LEU A 135 -26.60 -0.83 -9.79
N GLY A 136 -25.53 -1.55 -9.45
CA GLY A 136 -24.63 -1.16 -8.37
C GLY A 136 -23.76 0.05 -8.75
N ARG A 137 -23.39 0.17 -10.03
CA ARG A 137 -22.68 1.34 -10.54
C ARG A 137 -23.55 2.60 -10.47
N LEU A 138 -24.81 2.52 -10.92
CA LEU A 138 -25.78 3.62 -10.82
C LEU A 138 -26.00 4.08 -9.37
N ALA A 139 -26.14 3.16 -8.42
CA ALA A 139 -26.34 3.49 -7.01
C ALA A 139 -25.14 4.24 -6.41
N VAL A 140 -23.92 3.86 -6.79
CA VAL A 140 -22.71 4.58 -6.37
C VAL A 140 -22.67 5.97 -7.00
N ASP A 141 -22.97 6.09 -8.29
CA ASP A 141 -22.91 7.36 -9.02
C ASP A 141 -23.89 8.40 -8.44
N THR A 142 -25.00 7.96 -7.85
CA THR A 142 -25.99 8.82 -7.17
C THR A 142 -25.66 9.20 -5.72
N LEU A 143 -24.65 8.58 -5.10
CA LEU A 143 -24.25 8.87 -3.71
C LEU A 143 -23.20 9.99 -3.61
N TYR A 144 -22.91 10.66 -4.73
CA TYR A 144 -21.99 11.80 -4.88
C TYR A 144 -22.62 12.87 -5.76
#